data_AF-A0A812Q5Y3-F1
#
_entry.id   AF-A0A812Q5Y3-F1
#
_cell.length_a   1.000
_cell.length_b   1.000
_cell.length_c   1.000
_cell.angle_alpha   90.00
_cell.angle_beta   90.00
_cell.angle_gamma   90.00
#
_symmetry.space_group_name_H-M   'P 1'
#
loop_
_entity.id
_entity.type
_entity.pdbx_description
1 polymer ?
#
loop_
_entity_poly.entity_id
_entity_poly.type
_entity_poly.pdbx_seq_one_letter_code
_entity_poly.pdbx_strand_id
1 'polypeptide(L)'
;MLRLCHQNVPMTDADADACIEEVRLEHFHTWLEQAQIRPSEILHLKGFGGNVPSFFDKEAVTEASRSSLLVWDGDELKETSFTRLIPEYLKSGESRRVVAFRINDSIDSFKASWKEVAAAHPGRIAVVPVDLADLMSRLRRYEAAMKDIPPGRQKFVMLGRLAIEASGAKQVVALGGGSISQKEAELSCGEDTGECMTGSIHPEFKSVFHVVNSLSAGFSRPQNVLLSAFPMGPRFFFS
;
A
#
# COMPACT_ATOMS: atom_id res chain seq x y z
N MET A 1 29.64 -7.56 19.18
CA MET A 1 29.53 -7.74 17.72
C MET A 1 28.14 -7.26 17.27
N LEU A 2 27.92 -5.95 17.37
CA LEU A 2 26.73 -5.21 16.92
C LEU A 2 27.28 -3.82 16.55
N ARG A 3 27.29 -3.46 15.26
CA ARG A 3 27.58 -2.08 14.82
C ARG A 3 26.26 -1.39 14.59
N LEU A 4 25.86 -0.58 15.57
CA LEU A 4 24.84 0.45 15.45
C LEU A 4 25.35 1.49 14.44
N CYS A 5 24.56 1.80 13.41
CA CYS A 5 24.80 2.87 12.46
C CYS A 5 24.62 4.23 13.16
N HIS A 6 25.62 4.67 13.92
CA HIS A 6 25.71 6.03 14.45
C HIS A 6 27.17 6.47 14.62
N GLN A 7 27.92 6.46 13.50
CA GLN A 7 29.19 7.18 13.43
C GLN A 7 29.32 7.88 12.09
N ASN A 8 29.57 9.19 12.16
CA ASN A 8 29.99 10.06 11.06
C ASN A 8 31.31 9.54 10.46
N VAL A 9 31.20 8.61 9.52
CA VAL A 9 32.25 8.24 8.57
C VAL A 9 31.76 8.76 7.22
N PRO A 10 32.60 9.40 6.39
CA PRO A 10 32.18 9.78 5.04
C PRO A 10 31.95 8.48 4.27
N MET A 11 30.68 8.09 4.13
CA MET A 11 30.27 7.01 3.24
C MET A 11 30.61 7.46 1.82
N THR A 12 31.32 6.60 1.08
CA THR A 12 31.50 6.79 -0.35
C THR A 12 30.13 6.74 -1.02
N ASP A 13 29.89 7.57 -2.03
CA ASP A 13 28.59 7.72 -2.72
C ASP A 13 27.97 6.38 -3.18
N ALA A 14 28.77 5.33 -3.36
CA ALA A 14 28.33 3.98 -3.72
C ALA A 14 27.56 3.20 -2.64
N ASP A 15 27.72 3.52 -1.34
CA ASP A 15 27.02 2.81 -0.25
C ASP A 15 25.70 3.48 0.17
N ALA A 16 25.50 4.75 -0.22
CA ALA A 16 24.26 5.49 0.07
C ALA A 16 23.07 4.99 -0.77
N ASP A 17 23.35 4.36 -1.91
CA ASP A 17 22.36 3.98 -2.92
C ASP A 17 21.58 2.70 -2.57
N ALA A 18 22.12 1.78 -1.77
CA ALA A 18 21.45 0.50 -1.44
C ALA A 18 20.51 0.56 -0.22
N CYS A 19 20.29 1.74 0.36
CA CYS A 19 19.54 1.89 1.61
C CYS A 19 18.05 2.14 1.36
N ILE A 20 17.21 1.50 2.17
CA ILE A 20 15.79 1.86 2.28
C ILE A 20 15.70 3.22 2.96
N GLU A 21 15.14 4.21 2.25
CA GLU A 21 14.95 5.57 2.76
C GLU A 21 13.91 5.57 3.90
N GLU A 22 14.21 6.20 5.02
CA GLU A 22 13.22 6.45 6.08
C GLU A 22 12.64 7.85 5.94
N VAL A 23 11.33 7.93 5.71
CA VAL A 23 10.60 9.20 5.54
C VAL A 23 9.72 9.42 6.76
N ARG A 24 9.93 10.52 7.46
CA ARG A 24 9.06 10.87 8.61
C ARG A 24 7.65 11.19 8.12
N LEU A 25 6.64 10.76 8.85
CA LEU A 25 5.24 10.96 8.48
C LEU A 25 4.90 12.44 8.22
N GLU A 26 5.39 13.35 9.08
CA GLU A 26 5.18 14.79 8.92
C GLU A 26 5.84 15.41 7.68
N HIS A 27 6.79 14.71 7.07
CA HIS A 27 7.49 15.14 5.85
C HIS A 27 7.04 14.39 4.61
N PHE A 28 6.09 13.45 4.74
CA PHE A 28 5.72 12.56 3.64
C PHE A 28 5.15 13.31 2.43
N HIS A 29 4.36 14.36 2.64
CA HIS A 29 3.87 15.20 1.54
C HIS A 29 5.01 15.95 0.82
N THR A 30 5.96 16.52 1.56
CA THR A 30 7.14 17.16 0.97
C THR A 30 7.96 16.15 0.16
N TRP A 31 8.09 14.92 0.64
CA TRP A 31 8.77 13.84 -0.09
C TRP A 31 8.06 13.49 -1.41
N LEU A 32 6.72 13.42 -1.41
CA LEU A 32 5.93 13.23 -2.64
C LEU A 32 6.13 14.38 -3.64
N GLU A 33 6.12 15.62 -3.16
CA GLU A 33 6.33 16.82 -3.98
C GLU A 33 7.72 16.84 -4.62
N GLN A 34 8.77 16.53 -3.85
CA GLN A 34 10.15 16.43 -4.33
C GLN A 34 10.31 15.33 -5.38
N ALA A 35 9.62 14.21 -5.20
CA ALA A 35 9.56 13.12 -6.18
C ALA A 35 8.63 13.42 -7.37
N GLN A 36 7.95 14.58 -7.38
CA GLN A 36 6.98 14.98 -8.40
C GLN A 36 5.82 13.98 -8.59
N ILE A 37 5.42 13.30 -7.52
CA ILE A 37 4.34 12.29 -7.55
C ILE A 37 3.02 12.95 -7.18
N ARG A 38 2.04 12.92 -8.08
CA ARG A 38 0.69 13.42 -7.79
C ARG A 38 -0.16 12.33 -7.14
N PRO A 39 -1.17 12.68 -6.32
CA PRO A 39 -2.06 11.70 -5.70
C PRO A 39 -2.77 10.73 -6.68
N SER A 40 -3.00 11.16 -7.93
CA SER A 40 -3.57 10.32 -8.99
C SER A 40 -2.62 9.25 -9.53
N GLU A 41 -1.33 9.33 -9.19
CA GLU A 41 -0.26 8.42 -9.63
C GLU A 41 0.17 7.48 -8.49
N ILE A 42 -0.59 7.45 -7.40
CA ILE A 42 -0.35 6.62 -6.22
C ILE A 42 -1.40 5.52 -6.19
N LEU A 43 -0.92 4.28 -6.08
CA LEU A 43 -1.75 3.10 -5.94
C LEU A 43 -1.40 2.36 -4.65
N HIS A 44 -2.40 2.01 -3.86
CA HIS A 44 -2.22 1.14 -2.71
C HIS A 44 -2.34 -0.31 -3.12
N LEU A 45 -1.33 -1.11 -2.80
CA LEU A 45 -1.40 -2.56 -2.95
C LEU A 45 -1.73 -3.19 -1.60
N LYS A 46 -2.82 -3.93 -1.57
CA LYS A 46 -3.34 -4.66 -0.41
C LYS A 46 -3.45 -6.14 -0.76
N GLY A 47 -3.51 -7.01 0.25
CA GLY A 47 -3.82 -8.41 0.01
C GLY A 47 -3.61 -9.30 1.23
N PHE A 48 -3.76 -10.61 1.04
CA PHE A 48 -3.45 -11.56 2.12
C PHE A 48 -1.94 -11.70 2.32
N GLY A 49 -1.52 -11.80 3.59
CA GLY A 49 -0.12 -12.04 3.97
C GLY A 49 0.41 -13.45 3.66
N GLY A 50 -0.36 -14.30 2.97
CA GLY A 50 -0.01 -15.68 2.65
C GLY A 50 -1.11 -16.40 1.87
N ASN A 51 -0.75 -17.53 1.25
CA ASN A 51 -1.63 -18.38 0.44
C ASN A 51 -2.33 -17.64 -0.73
N VAL A 52 -1.74 -16.58 -1.25
CA VAL A 52 -2.24 -15.87 -2.44
C VAL A 52 -1.74 -16.64 -3.67
N PRO A 53 -2.62 -17.23 -4.49
CA PRO A 53 -2.19 -17.90 -5.72
C PRO A 53 -1.63 -16.88 -6.73
N SER A 54 -0.75 -17.33 -7.63
CA SER A 54 -0.05 -16.46 -8.60
C SER A 54 -0.82 -16.17 -9.89
N PHE A 55 -2.05 -16.68 -10.03
CA PHE A 55 -2.82 -16.62 -11.28
C PHE A 55 -3.04 -15.20 -11.82
N PHE A 56 -3.06 -14.18 -10.96
CA PHE A 56 -3.35 -12.79 -11.32
C PHE A 56 -2.13 -11.88 -11.18
N ASP A 57 -0.94 -12.43 -10.96
CA ASP A 57 0.26 -11.63 -10.69
C ASP A 57 0.58 -10.69 -11.85
N LYS A 58 0.45 -11.17 -13.09
CA LYS A 58 0.72 -10.39 -14.29
C LYS A 58 -0.26 -9.23 -14.45
N GLU A 59 -1.54 -9.50 -14.25
CA GLU A 59 -2.63 -8.53 -14.34
C GLU A 59 -2.50 -7.47 -13.25
N ALA A 60 -2.23 -7.89 -12.02
CA ALA A 60 -2.03 -7.00 -10.89
C ALA A 60 -0.80 -6.10 -11.08
N VAL A 61 0.32 -6.65 -11.56
CA VAL A 61 1.52 -5.86 -11.88
C VAL A 61 1.25 -4.92 -13.05
N THR A 62 0.49 -5.35 -14.06
CA THR A 62 0.11 -4.49 -15.20
C THR A 62 -0.73 -3.30 -14.75
N GLU A 63 -1.72 -3.53 -13.90
CA GLU A 63 -2.56 -2.46 -13.36
C GLU A 63 -1.74 -1.54 -12.44
N ALA A 64 -0.95 -2.09 -11.52
CA ALA A 64 -0.05 -1.33 -10.66
C ALA A 64 0.93 -0.48 -11.48
N SER A 65 1.42 -0.99 -12.60
CA SER A 65 2.39 -0.32 -13.48
C SER A 65 1.86 0.98 -14.13
N ARG A 66 0.56 1.28 -14.00
CA ARG A 66 -0.04 2.56 -14.40
C ARG A 66 0.22 3.68 -13.40
N SER A 67 0.65 3.35 -12.19
CA SER A 67 1.03 4.29 -11.14
C SER A 67 2.56 4.49 -11.11
N SER A 68 2.98 5.66 -10.65
CA SER A 68 4.41 5.99 -10.44
C SER A 68 4.89 5.58 -9.04
N LEU A 69 3.95 5.47 -8.10
CA LEU A 69 4.18 5.06 -6.72
C LEU A 69 3.23 3.93 -6.31
N LEU A 70 3.79 2.93 -5.65
CA LEU A 70 3.03 1.89 -4.97
C LEU A 70 3.19 2.02 -3.45
N VAL A 71 2.08 1.96 -2.72
CA VAL A 71 2.04 2.05 -1.25
C VAL A 71 1.54 0.74 -0.67
N TRP A 72 2.13 0.26 0.44
CA TRP A 72 1.61 -0.89 1.19
C TRP A 72 1.85 -0.77 2.70
N ASP A 73 1.23 -1.65 3.49
CA ASP A 73 1.22 -1.60 4.97
C ASP A 73 2.51 -2.16 5.62
N GLY A 74 3.61 -2.17 4.86
CA GLY A 74 4.92 -2.55 5.37
C GLY A 74 5.04 -4.02 5.77
N ASP A 75 4.21 -4.90 5.23
CA ASP A 75 4.37 -6.35 5.38
C ASP A 75 5.75 -6.81 4.88
N GLU A 76 6.24 -7.90 5.48
CA GLU A 76 7.44 -8.59 5.04
C GLU A 76 7.27 -9.14 3.62
N LEU A 77 8.38 -9.22 2.88
CA LEU A 77 8.43 -9.89 1.60
C LEU A 77 8.23 -11.39 1.78
N LYS A 78 7.17 -11.95 1.16
CA LYS A 78 6.86 -13.38 1.20
C LYS A 78 6.37 -13.83 -0.17
N GLU A 79 6.93 -14.92 -0.69
CA GLU A 79 6.54 -15.50 -1.99
C GLU A 79 5.09 -15.97 -2.02
N THR A 80 4.49 -16.30 -0.87
CA THR A 80 3.09 -16.73 -0.79
C THR A 80 2.13 -15.57 -0.53
N SER A 81 2.63 -14.34 -0.42
CA SER A 81 1.86 -13.12 -0.12
C SER A 81 1.75 -12.22 -1.34
N PHE A 82 0.85 -11.23 -1.29
CA PHE A 82 0.78 -10.15 -2.28
C PHE A 82 2.08 -9.34 -2.38
N THR A 83 2.90 -9.31 -1.32
CA THR A 83 4.17 -8.55 -1.29
C THR A 83 5.19 -9.01 -2.34
N ARG A 84 5.07 -10.24 -2.86
CA ARG A 84 5.89 -10.73 -3.98
C ARG A 84 5.75 -9.90 -5.26
N LEU A 85 4.67 -9.13 -5.42
CA LEU A 85 4.45 -8.30 -6.61
C LEU A 85 5.24 -7.01 -6.60
N ILE A 86 5.69 -6.56 -5.43
CA ILE A 86 6.40 -5.28 -5.27
C ILE A 86 7.73 -5.31 -6.04
N PRO A 87 8.57 -6.36 -5.95
CA PRO A 87 9.73 -6.50 -6.83
C PRO A 87 9.38 -6.51 -8.32
N GLU A 88 8.31 -7.19 -8.74
CA GLU A 88 7.91 -7.24 -10.15
C GLU A 88 7.43 -5.88 -10.68
N TYR A 89 6.74 -5.10 -9.84
CA TYR A 89 6.39 -3.71 -10.11
C TYR A 89 7.64 -2.81 -10.23
N LEU A 90 8.66 -3.00 -9.40
CA LEU A 90 9.91 -2.25 -9.52
C LEU A 90 10.66 -2.60 -10.81
N LYS A 91 10.69 -3.88 -11.19
CA LYS A 91 11.32 -4.34 -12.44
C LYS A 91 10.64 -3.83 -13.70
N SER A 92 9.33 -3.57 -13.66
CA SER A 92 8.61 -3.20 -14.87
C SER A 92 9.01 -1.82 -15.42
N GLY A 93 9.72 -0.97 -14.66
CA GLY A 93 10.09 0.38 -15.10
C GLY A 93 11.03 1.11 -14.13
N GLU A 94 11.99 1.86 -14.65
CA GLU A 94 13.12 2.43 -13.90
C GLU A 94 12.74 3.57 -12.95
N SER A 95 11.68 4.33 -13.26
CA SER A 95 11.23 5.46 -12.45
C SER A 95 10.25 5.08 -11.33
N ARG A 96 9.81 3.82 -11.27
CA ARG A 96 8.79 3.38 -10.30
C ARG A 96 9.33 3.35 -8.89
N ARG A 97 8.56 3.86 -7.93
CA ARG A 97 8.94 3.90 -6.51
C ARG A 97 7.93 3.14 -5.67
N VAL A 98 8.37 2.68 -4.51
CA VAL A 98 7.50 2.02 -3.54
C VAL A 98 7.71 2.63 -2.16
N VAL A 99 6.64 2.78 -1.39
CA VAL A 99 6.72 3.25 0.00
C VAL A 99 5.86 2.40 0.94
N ALA A 100 6.49 1.90 1.99
CA ALA A 100 5.81 1.15 3.05
C ALA A 100 5.38 2.09 4.18
N PHE A 101 4.20 1.90 4.74
CA PHE A 101 3.85 2.45 6.06
C PHE A 101 4.03 1.34 7.09
N ARG A 102 4.87 1.55 8.10
CA ARG A 102 5.24 0.48 9.04
C ARG A 102 5.27 0.97 10.48
N ILE A 103 4.75 0.18 11.40
CA ILE A 103 4.86 0.46 12.84
C ILE A 103 6.34 0.48 13.25
N ASN A 104 6.75 1.54 13.95
CA ASN A 104 8.16 1.89 14.18
C ASN A 104 8.97 0.79 14.90
N ASP A 105 8.34 0.03 15.80
CA ASP A 105 8.98 -1.07 16.55
C ASP A 105 9.44 -2.26 15.67
N SER A 106 9.08 -2.24 14.39
CA SER A 106 9.26 -3.34 13.44
C SER A 106 10.00 -2.91 12.16
N ILE A 107 10.75 -1.80 12.21
CA ILE A 107 11.49 -1.27 11.06
C ILE A 107 12.73 -2.12 10.72
N ASP A 108 13.47 -2.60 11.73
CA ASP A 108 14.67 -3.39 11.49
C ASP A 108 14.37 -4.73 10.80
N SER A 109 13.31 -5.42 11.22
CA SER A 109 12.87 -6.67 10.58
C SER A 109 12.34 -6.43 9.17
N PHE A 110 11.64 -5.31 8.95
CA PHE A 110 11.25 -4.87 7.62
C PHE A 110 12.48 -4.65 6.73
N LYS A 111 13.47 -3.86 7.18
CA LYS A 111 14.70 -3.60 6.42
C LYS A 111 15.45 -4.89 6.09
N ALA A 112 15.53 -5.82 7.04
CA ALA A 112 16.13 -7.12 6.80
C ALA A 112 15.39 -7.92 5.72
N SER A 113 14.05 -7.95 5.76
CA SER A 113 13.21 -8.67 4.78
C SER A 113 13.29 -8.08 3.36
N TRP A 114 13.52 -6.77 3.22
CA TRP A 114 13.53 -6.06 1.94
C TRP A 114 14.92 -5.72 1.40
N LYS A 115 15.99 -6.11 2.11
CA LYS A 115 17.37 -5.73 1.80
C LYS A 115 17.80 -6.06 0.37
N GLU A 116 17.51 -7.27 -0.11
CA GLU A 116 17.92 -7.70 -1.46
C GLU A 116 17.20 -6.91 -2.55
N VAL A 117 15.91 -6.60 -2.34
CA VAL A 117 15.12 -5.80 -3.27
C VAL A 117 15.63 -4.35 -3.30
N ALA A 118 15.98 -3.79 -2.13
CA ALA A 118 16.55 -2.44 -2.04
C ALA A 118 17.92 -2.36 -2.74
N ALA A 119 18.77 -3.37 -2.58
CA ALA A 119 20.05 -3.45 -3.27
C ALA A 119 19.88 -3.56 -4.80
N ALA A 120 18.85 -4.25 -5.28
CA ALA A 120 18.53 -4.37 -6.70
C ALA A 120 17.87 -3.13 -7.30
N HIS A 121 17.25 -2.28 -6.46
CA HIS A 121 16.55 -1.06 -6.87
C HIS A 121 16.95 0.16 -6.02
N PRO A 122 18.20 0.63 -6.14
CA PRO A 122 18.72 1.77 -5.38
C PRO A 122 17.83 3.02 -5.41
N GLY A 123 17.61 3.65 -4.26
CA GLY A 123 16.84 4.90 -4.14
C GLY A 123 15.35 4.82 -4.50
N ARG A 124 14.80 3.60 -4.65
CA ARG A 124 13.40 3.40 -5.11
C ARG A 124 12.47 2.82 -4.05
N ILE A 125 12.99 2.55 -2.85
CA ILE A 125 12.23 1.97 -1.73
C ILE A 125 12.34 2.91 -0.53
N ALA A 126 11.19 3.36 -0.04
CA ALA A 126 11.07 4.14 1.18
C ALA A 126 10.20 3.41 2.22
N VAL A 127 10.36 3.78 3.49
CA VAL A 127 9.48 3.38 4.59
C VAL A 127 9.12 4.62 5.41
N VAL A 128 7.85 4.71 5.80
CA VAL A 128 7.32 5.70 6.72
C VAL A 128 7.10 5.02 8.07
N PRO A 129 7.97 5.25 9.06
CA PRO A 129 7.77 4.75 10.40
C PRO A 129 6.57 5.46 11.05
N VAL A 130 5.67 4.68 11.64
CA VAL A 130 4.46 5.14 12.31
C VAL A 130 4.54 4.77 13.78
N ASP A 131 4.34 5.76 14.65
CA ASP A 131 4.30 5.54 16.09
C ASP A 131 2.99 4.81 16.48
N LEU A 132 3.12 3.71 17.24
CA LEU A 132 1.96 2.92 17.66
C LEU A 132 1.07 3.69 18.63
N ALA A 133 1.64 4.51 19.52
CA ALA A 133 0.85 5.25 20.49
C ALA A 133 0.02 6.35 19.80
N ASP A 134 0.58 7.04 18.80
CA ASP A 134 -0.17 7.96 17.95
C ASP A 134 -1.33 7.22 17.25
N LEU A 135 -1.05 6.08 16.62
CA LEU A 135 -2.06 5.29 15.91
C LEU A 135 -3.21 4.84 16.83
N MET A 136 -2.88 4.39 18.03
CA MET A 136 -3.86 3.98 19.05
C MET A 136 -4.62 5.17 19.64
N SER A 137 -4.02 6.37 19.70
CA SER A 137 -4.75 7.58 20.08
C SER A 137 -5.82 7.95 19.04
N ARG A 138 -5.50 7.79 17.74
CA ARG A 138 -6.42 8.04 16.63
C ARG A 138 -7.56 7.01 16.59
N LEU A 139 -7.30 5.76 17.00
CA LEU A 139 -8.28 4.68 17.09
C LEU A 139 -9.44 5.01 18.04
N ARG A 140 -9.22 5.82 19.10
CA ARG A 140 -10.28 6.20 20.06
C ARG A 140 -11.51 6.81 19.38
N ARG A 141 -11.31 7.51 18.25
CA ARG A 141 -12.39 8.09 17.44
C ARG A 141 -13.25 7.05 16.71
N TYR A 142 -12.76 5.83 16.59
CA TYR A 142 -13.36 4.73 15.82
C TYR A 142 -13.71 3.52 16.68
N GLU A 143 -13.62 3.61 18.02
CA GLU A 143 -13.85 2.47 18.93
C GLU A 143 -15.17 1.76 18.66
N ALA A 144 -16.26 2.51 18.49
CA ALA A 144 -17.58 1.95 18.19
C ALA A 144 -17.62 1.20 16.86
N ALA A 145 -16.98 1.73 15.82
CA ALA A 145 -16.94 1.13 14.48
C ALA A 145 -15.95 -0.05 14.38
N MET A 146 -15.02 -0.15 15.34
CA MET A 146 -13.96 -1.16 15.41
C MET A 146 -14.25 -2.31 16.37
N LYS A 147 -15.40 -2.31 17.06
CA LYS A 147 -15.80 -3.31 18.06
C LYS A 147 -15.74 -4.76 17.55
N ASP A 148 -15.99 -4.98 16.27
CA ASP A 148 -16.04 -6.31 15.65
C ASP A 148 -14.67 -6.76 15.11
N ILE A 149 -13.65 -5.90 15.18
CA ILE A 149 -12.26 -6.22 14.83
C ILE A 149 -11.51 -6.65 16.09
N PRO A 150 -10.85 -7.82 16.10
CA PRO A 150 -10.03 -8.25 17.24
C PRO A 150 -8.99 -7.19 17.63
N PRO A 151 -8.78 -6.90 18.93
CA PRO A 151 -7.89 -5.81 19.37
C PRO A 151 -6.49 -5.83 18.75
N GLY A 152 -5.88 -7.02 18.62
CA GLY A 152 -4.56 -7.17 18.00
C GLY A 152 -4.51 -6.84 16.50
N ARG A 153 -5.66 -6.73 15.83
CA ARG A 153 -5.81 -6.40 14.41
C ARG A 153 -6.24 -4.95 14.15
N GLN A 154 -6.77 -4.26 15.16
CA GLN A 154 -7.28 -2.89 15.01
C GLN A 154 -6.18 -1.91 14.57
N LYS A 155 -4.95 -2.09 15.08
CA LYS A 155 -3.79 -1.30 14.67
C LYS A 155 -3.49 -1.40 13.17
N PHE A 156 -3.70 -2.55 12.53
CA PHE A 156 -3.44 -2.71 11.09
C PHE A 156 -4.47 -1.97 10.25
N VAL A 157 -5.76 -2.00 10.65
CA VAL A 157 -6.80 -1.18 10.01
C VAL A 157 -6.45 0.30 10.09
N MET A 158 -6.01 0.76 11.26
CA MET A 158 -5.63 2.17 11.44
C MET A 158 -4.39 2.54 10.62
N LEU A 159 -3.40 1.64 10.52
CA LEU A 159 -2.20 1.84 9.73
C LEU A 159 -2.56 2.01 8.24
N GLY A 160 -3.38 1.09 7.71
CA GLY A 160 -3.83 1.17 6.33
C GLY A 160 -4.62 2.44 6.04
N ARG A 161 -5.53 2.83 6.95
CA ARG A 161 -6.28 4.09 6.84
C ARG A 161 -5.36 5.31 6.88
N LEU A 162 -4.38 5.34 7.79
CA LEU A 162 -3.38 6.40 7.86
C LEU A 162 -2.59 6.51 6.56
N ALA A 163 -2.15 5.39 5.98
CA ALA A 163 -1.41 5.37 4.74
C ALA A 163 -2.23 5.94 3.57
N ILE A 164 -3.51 5.56 3.47
CA ILE A 164 -4.43 6.10 2.45
C ILE A 164 -4.62 7.61 2.64
N GLU A 165 -4.89 8.05 3.87
CA GLU A 165 -5.09 9.46 4.21
C GLU A 165 -3.84 10.31 3.91
N ALA A 166 -2.67 9.85 4.36
CA ALA A 166 -1.39 10.56 4.20
C ALA A 166 -0.91 10.60 2.74
N SER A 167 -1.20 9.56 1.95
CA SER A 167 -0.83 9.55 0.52
C SER A 167 -1.82 10.30 -0.37
N GLY A 168 -3.06 10.48 0.08
CA GLY A 168 -4.13 11.01 -0.77
C GLY A 168 -4.46 10.12 -1.97
N ALA A 169 -4.02 8.86 -1.94
CA ALA A 169 -4.19 7.92 -3.03
C ALA A 169 -5.67 7.72 -3.37
N LYS A 170 -5.94 7.64 -4.66
CA LYS A 170 -7.28 7.45 -5.20
C LYS A 170 -7.46 6.09 -5.84
N GLN A 171 -6.52 5.17 -5.65
CA GLN A 171 -6.53 3.86 -6.29
C GLN A 171 -6.02 2.83 -5.30
N VAL A 172 -6.69 1.68 -5.26
CA VAL A 172 -6.29 0.52 -4.48
C VAL A 172 -6.38 -0.69 -5.42
N VAL A 173 -5.46 -1.62 -5.29
CA VAL A 173 -5.59 -2.97 -5.84
C VAL A 173 -5.44 -3.93 -4.66
N ALA A 174 -6.42 -4.82 -4.50
CA ALA A 174 -6.44 -5.79 -3.43
C ALA A 174 -6.37 -7.21 -4.00
N LEU A 175 -5.36 -7.97 -3.58
CA LEU A 175 -5.21 -9.39 -3.91
C LEU A 175 -5.66 -10.24 -2.73
N GLY A 176 -6.98 -10.45 -2.71
CA GLY A 176 -7.67 -10.96 -1.54
C GLY A 176 -7.83 -9.88 -0.47
N GLY A 177 -8.12 -10.31 0.76
CA GLY A 177 -8.47 -9.40 1.84
C GLY A 177 -9.37 -10.09 2.87
N GLY A 178 -9.08 -9.82 4.13
CA GLY A 178 -9.89 -10.27 5.26
C GLY A 178 -10.75 -9.15 5.83
N SER A 179 -11.23 -9.36 7.05
CA SER A 179 -11.99 -8.33 7.78
C SER A 179 -11.24 -7.02 8.01
N ILE A 180 -9.90 -7.03 7.96
CA ILE A 180 -9.05 -5.82 8.07
C ILE A 180 -9.26 -4.92 6.84
N SER A 181 -8.96 -5.39 5.64
CA SER A 181 -9.08 -4.62 4.40
C SER A 181 -10.52 -4.16 4.14
N GLN A 182 -11.51 -4.99 4.48
CA GLN A 182 -12.91 -4.59 4.43
C GLN A 182 -13.20 -3.41 5.36
N LYS A 183 -12.73 -3.46 6.61
CA LYS A 183 -12.96 -2.39 7.58
C LYS A 183 -12.23 -1.10 7.21
N GLU A 184 -11.00 -1.20 6.69
CA GLU A 184 -10.29 -0.06 6.12
C GLU A 184 -11.10 0.64 5.05
N ALA A 185 -11.73 -0.16 4.17
CA ALA A 185 -12.61 0.36 3.14
C ALA A 185 -13.81 1.10 3.75
N GLU A 186 -14.53 0.45 4.67
CA GLU A 186 -15.70 1.02 5.35
C GLU A 186 -15.37 2.36 6.04
N LEU A 187 -14.24 2.45 6.76
CA LEU A 187 -13.84 3.64 7.52
C LEU A 187 -13.26 4.78 6.67
N SER A 188 -12.96 4.50 5.40
CA SER A 188 -12.41 5.49 4.47
C SER A 188 -13.49 6.04 3.52
N CYS A 189 -14.71 5.52 3.59
CA CYS A 189 -15.90 6.15 3.03
C CYS A 189 -16.36 7.27 3.99
N GLY A 190 -16.49 8.51 3.50
CA GLY A 190 -16.84 9.66 4.34
C GLY A 190 -18.30 9.62 4.81
N GLU A 191 -18.56 10.05 6.04
CA GLU A 191 -19.93 10.22 6.59
C GLU A 191 -20.67 11.42 5.96
N ASP A 192 -19.97 12.34 5.26
CA ASP A 192 -20.54 13.64 4.83
C ASP A 192 -20.72 13.85 3.31
N THR A 193 -20.35 12.90 2.43
CA THR A 193 -20.41 13.15 0.96
C THR A 193 -21.24 12.15 0.16
N GLY A 194 -21.70 11.03 0.74
CA GLY A 194 -22.38 9.99 -0.04
C GLY A 194 -21.50 9.32 -1.12
N GLU A 195 -20.19 9.62 -1.12
CA GLU A 195 -19.21 9.04 -2.04
C GLU A 195 -18.58 7.82 -1.38
N CYS A 196 -18.77 6.66 -2.00
CA CYS A 196 -18.34 5.37 -1.50
C CYS A 196 -17.21 4.82 -2.38
N MET A 197 -16.27 4.07 -1.80
CA MET A 197 -15.36 3.23 -2.60
C MET A 197 -16.19 2.21 -3.38
N THR A 198 -16.22 2.35 -4.71
CA THR A 198 -16.89 1.38 -5.58
C THR A 198 -15.96 0.20 -5.85
N GLY A 199 -16.10 -0.86 -5.06
CA GLY A 199 -15.40 -2.13 -5.32
C GLY A 199 -16.11 -2.98 -6.37
N SER A 200 -15.34 -3.69 -7.19
CA SER A 200 -15.85 -4.83 -7.96
C SER A 200 -15.32 -6.10 -7.30
N ILE A 201 -16.20 -6.85 -6.63
CA ILE A 201 -15.82 -8.13 -6.03
C ILE A 201 -15.79 -9.17 -7.15
N HIS A 202 -14.61 -9.64 -7.54
CA HIS A 202 -14.50 -10.78 -8.45
C HIS A 202 -15.06 -12.02 -7.74
N PRO A 203 -15.96 -12.83 -8.35
CA PRO A 203 -16.64 -13.91 -7.62
C PRO A 203 -15.70 -14.98 -7.03
N GLU A 204 -14.45 -15.05 -7.49
CA GLU A 204 -13.41 -15.94 -6.94
C GLU A 204 -12.44 -15.25 -5.95
N PHE A 205 -12.48 -13.92 -5.80
CA PHE A 205 -11.72 -13.15 -4.81
C PHE A 205 -12.64 -12.33 -3.94
N LYS A 206 -12.50 -12.44 -2.62
CA LYS A 206 -13.35 -11.69 -1.68
C LYS A 206 -13.26 -10.16 -1.76
N SER A 207 -12.45 -9.54 -2.64
CA SER A 207 -12.58 -8.11 -2.99
C SER A 207 -11.51 -7.62 -3.99
N VAL A 208 -11.91 -6.85 -5.01
CA VAL A 208 -11.06 -5.82 -5.66
C VAL A 208 -11.73 -4.47 -5.38
N PHE A 209 -11.02 -3.52 -4.78
CA PHE A 209 -11.57 -2.20 -4.44
C PHE A 209 -11.04 -1.15 -5.42
N HIS A 210 -11.90 -0.55 -6.24
CA HIS A 210 -11.53 0.69 -6.92
C HIS A 210 -11.93 1.87 -6.04
N VAL A 211 -10.98 2.75 -5.77
CA VAL A 211 -11.29 4.05 -5.20
C VAL A 211 -11.53 4.99 -6.38
N VAL A 212 -12.60 5.77 -6.35
CA VAL A 212 -12.81 6.87 -7.30
C VAL A 212 -13.06 8.10 -6.45
N ASN A 213 -12.06 8.97 -6.36
CA ASN A 213 -12.17 10.21 -5.61
C ASN A 213 -12.19 11.38 -6.63
N SER A 214 -13.39 11.77 -7.07
CA SER A 214 -13.59 12.89 -7.98
C SER A 214 -13.67 14.19 -7.17
N LEU A 215 -12.51 14.80 -6.91
CA LEU A 215 -12.50 16.22 -6.57
C LEU A 215 -12.62 16.99 -7.89
N SER A 216 -13.83 17.44 -8.23
CA SER A 216 -14.00 18.53 -9.18
C SER A 216 -14.82 19.65 -8.54
N ALA A 217 -14.15 20.76 -8.27
CA ALA A 217 -14.81 22.04 -8.08
C ALA A 217 -15.47 22.42 -9.41
N GLY A 218 -16.80 22.29 -9.47
CA GLY A 218 -17.63 22.92 -10.50
C GLY A 218 -17.66 22.21 -11.87
N PHE A 219 -18.91 22.04 -12.35
CA PHE A 219 -19.32 21.74 -13.73
C PHE A 219 -19.28 20.28 -14.24
N SER A 220 -20.50 19.73 -14.31
CA SER A 220 -21.11 18.92 -15.39
C SER A 220 -20.63 17.48 -15.67
N ARG A 221 -21.53 16.57 -15.26
CA ARG A 221 -21.77 15.16 -15.64
C ARG A 221 -20.68 14.12 -15.30
N PRO A 222 -21.06 13.00 -14.64
CA PRO A 222 -20.14 11.89 -14.40
C PRO A 222 -19.77 11.23 -15.72
N GLN A 223 -18.46 11.18 -16.02
CA GLN A 223 -17.94 10.34 -17.07
C GLN A 223 -17.87 8.90 -16.54
N ASN A 224 -18.55 7.99 -17.24
CA ASN A 224 -18.46 6.55 -17.01
C ASN A 224 -17.00 6.12 -17.09
N VAL A 225 -16.43 5.61 -16.00
CA VAL A 225 -15.09 5.01 -16.00
C VAL A 225 -15.23 3.53 -16.34
N LEU A 226 -14.50 3.13 -17.38
CA LEU A 226 -14.47 1.83 -18.02
C LEU A 226 -13.96 0.75 -17.04
N LEU A 227 -14.80 -0.21 -16.69
CA LEU A 227 -14.40 -1.45 -16.02
C LEU A 227 -13.62 -2.32 -17.00
N SER A 228 -12.32 -2.51 -16.78
CA SER A 228 -11.61 -3.64 -17.41
C SER A 228 -11.95 -4.91 -16.64
N ALA A 229 -13.08 -5.52 -16.98
CA ALA A 229 -13.34 -6.92 -16.68
C ALA A 229 -12.48 -7.77 -17.63
N PHE A 230 -11.57 -8.58 -17.09
CA PHE A 230 -10.82 -9.53 -17.89
C PHE A 230 -11.77 -10.62 -18.42
N PRO A 231 -11.74 -10.97 -19.73
CA PRO A 231 -12.48 -12.12 -20.23
C PRO A 231 -11.91 -13.42 -19.65
N MET A 232 -12.79 -14.24 -19.07
CA MET A 232 -12.48 -15.49 -18.39
C MET A 232 -11.87 -16.54 -19.35
N GLY A 233 -10.76 -17.15 -18.93
CA GLY A 233 -10.35 -18.48 -19.40
C GLY A 233 -11.27 -19.57 -18.83
N PRO A 234 -11.24 -20.81 -19.38
CA PRO A 234 -12.25 -21.82 -19.10
C PRO A 234 -12.25 -22.27 -17.63
N ARG A 235 -13.46 -22.34 -17.07
CA ARG A 235 -13.77 -22.79 -15.70
C ARG A 235 -13.33 -24.23 -15.48
N PHE A 236 -12.50 -24.49 -14.47
CA PHE A 236 -12.29 -25.84 -13.94
C PHE A 236 -13.04 -25.99 -12.61
N PHE A 237 -14.01 -26.90 -12.60
CA PHE A 237 -14.67 -27.38 -11.39
C PHE A 237 -13.69 -28.28 -10.61
N PHE A 238 -13.57 -28.07 -9.30
CA PHE A 238 -13.06 -29.09 -8.39
C PHE A 238 -14.21 -29.57 -7.50
N SER A 239 -14.45 -30.87 -7.55
CA SER A 239 -15.26 -31.68 -6.64
C SER A 239 -14.59 -31.88 -5.29
#